data_AF-B5Y8K1-F1
#
_entry.id   AF-B5Y8K1-F1
#
_cell.length_a   1.000
_cell.length_b   1.000
_cell.length_c   1.000
_cell.angle_alpha   90.00
_cell.angle_beta   90.00
_cell.angle_gamma   90.00
#
_symmetry.space_group_name_H-M   'P 1'
#
loop_
_entity.id
_entity.type
_entity.pdbx_description
1 polymer ?
#
loop_
_entity_poly.entity_id
_entity_poly.type
_entity_poly.pdbx_seq_one_letter_code
_entity_poly.pdbx_strand_id
1 'polypeptide(L)'
;MKIGWDTSHLEFTIADYYYFGKLSDLLLNSGFLVDEVKDFDTLNRYDTIVFNYPEKPFNDAEVNKIDSWVRQGKVVIFAGYYKNEDGVGENINGITKHFGLTLNLSEALDQSSEDPYFVNVVSRTGLRGVFPCTDTVSGGEAILTSKVGNVGCQIKLGMGKLVLLGSCVFWDSFSLHLADNATIATKLLAGEEI
;
A
#
# COMPACT_ATOMS: atom_id res chain seq x y z
N MET A 1 -6.64 16.06 4.91
CA MET A 1 -6.18 14.67 5.01
C MET A 1 -4.75 14.69 5.53
N LYS A 2 -4.48 14.03 6.65
CA LYS A 2 -3.13 13.84 7.20
C LYS A 2 -2.69 12.41 6.97
N ILE A 3 -1.54 12.22 6.33
CA ILE A 3 -0.96 10.93 5.99
C ILE A 3 0.32 10.75 6.80
N GLY A 4 0.34 9.72 7.63
CA GLY A 4 1.54 9.28 8.36
C GLY A 4 2.25 8.24 7.51
N TRP A 5 3.42 8.59 6.99
CA TRP A 5 4.27 7.65 6.26
C TRP A 5 5.26 7.05 7.27
N ASP A 6 5.10 5.77 7.58
CA ASP A 6 5.97 5.13 8.56
C ASP A 6 7.41 5.04 8.04
N THR A 7 8.36 5.17 8.97
CA THR A 7 9.80 4.93 8.75
C THR A 7 10.43 4.16 9.91
N SER A 8 9.61 3.68 10.87
CA SER A 8 10.06 2.98 12.06
C SER A 8 10.48 1.53 11.78
N HIS A 9 10.03 0.94 10.67
CA HIS A 9 10.36 -0.42 10.22
C HIS A 9 11.27 -0.45 8.98
N LEU A 10 12.03 0.63 8.75
CA LEU A 10 12.95 0.80 7.62
C LEU A 10 12.25 0.87 6.25
N GLU A 11 11.05 1.42 6.22
CA GLU A 11 10.31 1.70 4.99
C GLU A 11 11.07 2.61 4.03
N PHE A 12 10.77 2.47 2.74
CA PHE A 12 11.14 3.49 1.77
C PHE A 12 10.47 4.82 2.12
N THR A 13 11.27 5.89 2.14
CA THR A 13 10.85 7.18 2.68
C THR A 13 10.22 8.04 1.59
N ILE A 14 9.10 8.71 1.88
CA ILE A 14 8.43 9.60 0.90
C ILE A 14 9.30 10.82 0.51
N ALA A 15 10.26 11.19 1.35
CA ALA A 15 11.23 12.24 1.06
C ALA A 15 12.36 11.82 0.11
N ASP A 16 12.45 10.53 -0.27
CA ASP A 16 13.37 10.13 -1.34
C ASP A 16 12.91 10.77 -2.66
N TYR A 17 13.63 11.81 -3.09
CA TYR A 17 13.26 12.56 -4.28
C TYR A 17 13.29 11.70 -5.55
N TYR A 18 14.20 10.73 -5.64
CA TYR A 18 14.32 9.88 -6.81
C TYR A 18 13.10 8.96 -6.94
N TYR A 19 12.74 8.28 -5.86
CA TYR A 19 11.62 7.34 -5.88
C TYR A 19 10.26 8.01 -5.70
N PHE A 20 10.10 9.03 -4.85
CA PHE A 20 8.78 9.54 -4.47
C PHE A 20 8.61 11.05 -4.64
N GLY A 21 9.57 11.75 -5.24
CA GLY A 21 9.47 13.20 -5.49
C GLY A 21 8.17 13.61 -6.19
N LYS A 22 7.78 12.90 -7.27
CA LYS A 22 6.52 13.20 -7.98
C LYS A 22 5.27 12.88 -7.16
N LEU A 23 5.32 11.82 -6.33
CA LEU A 23 4.21 11.47 -5.44
C LEU A 23 4.05 12.56 -4.37
N SER A 24 5.15 12.98 -3.75
CA SER A 24 5.16 14.06 -2.77
C SER A 24 4.56 15.36 -3.34
N ASP A 25 4.99 15.76 -4.54
CA ASP A 25 4.42 16.92 -5.24
C ASP A 25 2.92 16.73 -5.54
N LEU A 26 2.51 15.56 -6.01
CA LEU A 26 1.10 15.24 -6.29
C LEU A 26 0.24 15.37 -5.03
N LEU A 27 0.68 14.81 -3.90
CA LEU A 27 -0.07 14.83 -2.64
C LEU A 27 -0.14 16.25 -2.06
N LEU A 28 0.97 17.00 -2.12
CA LEU A 28 1.00 18.40 -1.70
C LEU A 28 0.03 19.25 -2.54
N ASN A 29 0.07 19.11 -3.87
CA ASN A 29 -0.83 19.81 -4.79
C ASN A 29 -2.30 19.39 -4.62
N SER A 30 -2.56 18.20 -4.09
CA SER A 30 -3.88 17.70 -3.73
C SER A 30 -4.35 18.17 -2.33
N GLY A 31 -3.55 18.99 -1.64
CA GLY A 31 -3.86 19.54 -0.32
C GLY A 31 -3.68 18.54 0.83
N PHE A 32 -2.92 17.47 0.63
CA PHE A 32 -2.63 16.50 1.67
C PHE A 32 -1.40 16.94 2.48
N LEU A 33 -1.42 16.63 3.78
CA LEU A 33 -0.28 16.81 4.66
C LEU A 33 0.34 15.44 4.88
N VAL A 34 1.57 15.24 4.39
CA VAL A 34 2.30 13.98 4.50
C VAL A 34 3.52 14.21 5.38
N ASP A 35 3.61 13.45 6.47
CA ASP A 35 4.77 13.49 7.37
C ASP A 35 5.43 12.11 7.40
N GLU A 36 6.77 12.10 7.38
CA GLU A 36 7.54 10.91 7.76
C GLU A 36 7.52 10.76 9.28
N VAL A 37 7.15 9.57 9.75
CA VAL A 37 6.96 9.30 11.16
C VAL A 37 7.92 8.19 11.58
N LYS A 38 8.87 8.54 12.45
CA LYS A 38 9.87 7.59 12.99
C LYS A 38 9.42 6.90 14.28
N ASP A 39 8.50 7.55 15.00
CA ASP A 39 7.93 7.02 16.23
C ASP A 39 6.57 6.40 15.91
N PHE A 40 6.50 5.07 15.94
CA PHE A 40 5.30 4.31 15.62
C PHE A 40 4.06 4.81 16.38
N ASP A 41 4.21 5.18 17.65
CA ASP A 41 3.08 5.63 18.47
C ASP A 41 2.48 6.96 18.01
N THR A 42 3.24 7.77 17.29
CA THR A 42 2.79 9.04 16.72
C THR A 42 1.93 8.85 15.46
N LEU A 43 1.96 7.68 14.81
CA LEU A 43 1.12 7.36 13.64
C LEU A 43 -0.38 7.48 13.96
N ASN A 44 -0.77 7.33 15.23
CA ASN A 44 -2.16 7.46 15.66
C ASN A 44 -2.78 8.86 15.42
N ARG A 45 -1.98 9.88 15.07
CA ARG A 45 -2.45 11.26 14.81
C ARG A 45 -2.92 11.50 13.38
N TYR A 46 -2.71 10.51 12.50
CA TYR A 46 -2.95 10.63 11.07
C TYR A 46 -4.26 9.95 10.67
N ASP A 47 -4.87 10.41 9.58
CA ASP A 47 -6.12 9.86 9.05
C ASP A 47 -5.83 8.55 8.29
N THR A 48 -4.77 8.59 7.47
CA THR A 48 -4.22 7.45 6.73
C THR A 48 -2.80 7.16 7.22
N ILE A 49 -2.48 5.89 7.41
CA ILE A 49 -1.15 5.39 7.81
C ILE A 49 -0.64 4.48 6.71
N VAL A 50 0.60 4.69 6.26
CA VAL A 50 1.23 3.92 5.18
C VAL A 50 2.46 3.22 5.70
N PHE A 51 2.49 1.89 5.54
CA PHE A 51 3.66 1.05 5.72
C PHE A 51 4.12 0.59 4.33
N ASN A 52 5.03 1.36 3.73
CA ASN A 52 5.52 1.13 2.38
C ASN A 52 6.85 0.37 2.42
N TYR A 53 6.82 -0.93 2.09
CA TYR A 53 8.00 -1.80 2.13
C TYR A 53 8.66 -1.92 3.53
N PRO A 54 7.96 -2.38 4.58
CA PRO A 54 8.55 -2.55 5.90
C PRO A 54 9.52 -3.75 5.96
N GLU A 55 10.81 -3.50 6.19
CA GLU A 55 11.86 -4.52 6.28
C GLU A 55 12.03 -5.10 7.69
N LYS A 56 11.40 -4.50 8.71
CA LYS A 56 11.38 -5.07 10.07
C LYS A 56 10.03 -5.71 10.41
N PRO A 57 10.06 -6.81 11.19
CA PRO A 57 8.84 -7.41 11.71
C PRO A 57 8.21 -6.52 12.77
N PHE A 58 6.89 -6.66 12.90
CA PHE A 58 6.10 -5.96 13.90
C PHE A 58 5.86 -6.86 15.10
N ASN A 59 5.84 -6.28 16.29
CA ASN A 59 5.53 -6.99 17.53
C ASN A 59 4.03 -7.01 17.83
N ASP A 60 3.61 -7.87 18.77
CA ASP A 60 2.21 -8.02 19.15
C ASP A 60 1.57 -6.71 19.66
N ALA A 61 2.34 -5.83 20.30
CA ALA A 61 1.80 -4.56 20.78
C ALA A 61 1.50 -3.60 19.60
N GLU A 62 2.34 -3.61 18.57
CA GLU A 62 2.12 -2.86 17.32
C GLU A 62 0.92 -3.40 16.55
N VAL A 63 0.79 -4.72 16.43
CA VAL A 63 -0.37 -5.38 15.80
C VAL A 63 -1.67 -4.95 16.48
N ASN A 64 -1.71 -4.96 17.81
CA ASN A 64 -2.87 -4.54 18.59
C ASN A 64 -3.18 -3.05 18.45
N LYS A 65 -2.14 -2.19 18.37
CA LYS A 65 -2.31 -0.76 18.11
C LYS A 65 -2.91 -0.53 16.72
N ILE A 66 -2.42 -1.22 15.69
CA ILE A 66 -2.96 -1.15 14.33
C ILE A 66 -4.42 -1.58 14.30
N ASP A 67 -4.80 -2.70 14.94
CA ASP A 67 -6.22 -3.11 15.04
C ASP A 67 -7.07 -1.99 15.67
N SER A 68 -6.62 -1.44 16.80
CA SER A 68 -7.31 -0.34 17.48
C SER A 68 -7.47 0.89 16.58
N TRP A 69 -6.42 1.28 15.87
CA TRP A 69 -6.41 2.43 14.96
C TRP A 69 -7.39 2.26 13.81
N VAL A 70 -7.38 1.10 13.15
CA VAL A 70 -8.33 0.81 12.06
C VAL A 70 -9.75 0.85 12.60
N ARG A 71 -10.03 0.18 13.73
CA ARG A 71 -11.37 0.18 14.34
C ARG A 71 -11.89 1.58 14.70
N GLN A 72 -10.99 2.49 15.06
CA GLN A 72 -11.28 3.88 15.37
C GLN A 72 -11.52 4.78 14.14
N GLY A 73 -11.44 4.24 12.93
CA GLY A 73 -11.78 4.98 11.70
C GLY A 73 -10.61 5.28 10.78
N LYS A 74 -9.39 4.83 11.11
CA LYS A 74 -8.22 5.09 10.27
C LYS A 74 -8.16 4.18 9.05
N VAL A 75 -7.50 4.67 8.02
CA VAL A 75 -7.09 3.88 6.86
C VAL A 75 -5.66 3.44 7.08
N VAL A 76 -5.40 2.14 7.06
CA VAL A 76 -4.03 1.61 7.16
C VAL A 76 -3.71 0.88 5.86
N ILE A 77 -2.61 1.27 5.22
CA ILE A 77 -2.17 0.71 3.94
C ILE A 77 -0.83 0.01 4.14
N PHE A 78 -0.76 -1.27 3.78
CA PHE A 78 0.48 -2.02 3.62
C PHE A 78 0.75 -2.20 2.13
N ALA A 79 1.96 -1.86 1.70
CA ALA A 79 2.40 -2.08 0.33
C ALA A 79 3.63 -2.99 0.31
N GLY A 80 3.47 -4.17 -0.29
CA GLY A 80 4.52 -5.17 -0.43
C GLY A 80 5.26 -5.10 -1.76
N TYR A 81 5.98 -6.16 -2.07
CA TYR A 81 6.76 -6.31 -3.28
C TYR A 81 6.84 -7.80 -3.65
N TYR A 82 7.06 -8.09 -4.93
CA TYR A 82 7.22 -9.47 -5.41
C TYR A 82 8.31 -10.26 -4.65
N LYS A 83 8.21 -11.59 -4.70
CA LYS A 83 9.23 -12.54 -4.20
C LYS A 83 9.60 -12.48 -2.72
N ASN A 84 8.89 -11.71 -1.89
CA ASN A 84 9.31 -11.49 -0.51
C ASN A 84 10.74 -10.92 -0.43
N GLU A 85 11.09 -10.00 -1.34
CA GLU A 85 12.38 -9.32 -1.28
C GLU A 85 12.57 -8.64 0.08
N ASP A 86 13.77 -8.77 0.64
CA ASP A 86 14.15 -8.31 1.99
C ASP A 86 13.24 -8.82 3.14
N GLY A 87 12.44 -9.87 2.92
CA GLY A 87 11.51 -10.40 3.91
C GLY A 87 10.24 -9.55 4.11
N VAL A 88 10.01 -8.55 3.27
CA VAL A 88 8.91 -7.58 3.41
C VAL A 88 7.54 -8.25 3.41
N GLY A 89 7.31 -9.22 2.53
CA GLY A 89 6.04 -9.93 2.45
C GLY A 89 5.75 -10.75 3.71
N GLU A 90 6.75 -11.35 4.34
CA GLU A 90 6.64 -12.05 5.62
C GLU A 90 6.37 -11.08 6.77
N ASN A 91 7.05 -9.94 6.81
CA ASN A 91 6.82 -8.88 7.81
C ASN A 91 5.38 -8.35 7.73
N ILE A 92 4.91 -8.04 6.52
CA ILE A 92 3.52 -7.60 6.28
C ILE A 92 2.53 -8.71 6.66
N ASN A 93 2.80 -9.96 6.28
CA ASN A 93 1.95 -11.11 6.63
C ASN A 93 1.88 -11.36 8.14
N GLY A 94 2.93 -11.02 8.89
CA GLY A 94 2.95 -11.05 10.36
C GLY A 94 1.86 -10.20 11.01
N ILE A 95 1.32 -9.20 10.30
CA ILE A 95 0.17 -8.41 10.76
C ILE A 95 -1.09 -8.78 9.98
N THR A 96 -1.02 -8.70 8.65
CA THR A 96 -2.22 -8.68 7.80
C THR A 96 -3.03 -9.98 7.87
N LYS A 97 -2.39 -11.12 8.19
CA LYS A 97 -3.08 -12.40 8.40
C LYS A 97 -4.03 -12.38 9.60
N HIS A 98 -3.75 -11.60 10.63
CA HIS A 98 -4.66 -11.41 11.77
C HIS A 98 -6.00 -10.80 11.35
N PHE A 99 -6.00 -10.08 10.23
CA PHE A 99 -7.18 -9.43 9.64
C PHE A 99 -7.75 -10.20 8.43
N GLY A 100 -7.21 -11.37 8.11
CA GLY A 100 -7.68 -12.18 6.97
C GLY A 100 -7.20 -11.67 5.60
N LEU A 101 -6.09 -10.92 5.55
CA LEU A 101 -5.41 -10.49 4.33
C LEU A 101 -4.03 -11.16 4.24
N THR A 102 -3.54 -11.44 3.04
CA THR A 102 -2.25 -12.13 2.85
C THR A 102 -1.58 -11.75 1.54
N LEU A 103 -0.30 -11.43 1.58
CA LEU A 103 0.59 -11.46 0.41
C LEU A 103 0.98 -12.90 0.11
N ASN A 104 0.82 -13.32 -1.15
CA ASN A 104 1.04 -14.70 -1.56
C ASN A 104 2.53 -15.05 -1.74
N LEU A 105 3.43 -14.08 -1.62
CA LEU A 105 4.88 -14.21 -1.79
C LEU A 105 5.27 -14.73 -3.18
N SER A 106 4.49 -14.29 -4.17
CA SER A 106 4.59 -14.70 -5.57
C SER A 106 5.36 -13.70 -6.42
N GLU A 107 5.85 -14.19 -7.56
CA GLU A 107 6.29 -13.37 -8.68
C GLU A 107 5.19 -13.41 -9.74
N ALA A 108 4.36 -12.37 -9.78
CA ALA A 108 3.26 -12.30 -10.72
C ALA A 108 3.73 -11.66 -12.05
N LEU A 109 3.68 -12.42 -13.14
CA LEU A 109 4.10 -11.96 -14.47
C LEU A 109 2.90 -11.86 -15.42
N ASP A 110 2.57 -10.65 -15.87
CA ASP A 110 1.51 -10.42 -16.86
C ASP A 110 2.08 -10.59 -18.28
N GLN A 111 1.94 -11.77 -18.87
CA GLN A 111 2.44 -12.03 -20.23
C GLN A 111 1.73 -11.20 -21.33
N SER A 112 0.72 -10.41 -20.96
CA SER A 112 0.00 -9.53 -21.89
C SER A 112 0.37 -8.05 -21.79
N SER A 113 1.24 -7.67 -20.84
CA SER A 113 1.83 -6.33 -20.76
C SER A 113 3.05 -6.18 -21.67
N GLU A 114 3.51 -4.94 -21.84
CA GLU A 114 4.74 -4.64 -22.59
C GLU A 114 5.99 -5.20 -21.91
N ASP A 115 6.05 -5.07 -20.58
CA ASP A 115 7.02 -5.74 -19.71
C ASP A 115 6.25 -6.68 -18.78
N PRO A 116 6.57 -7.99 -18.70
CA PRO A 116 5.86 -8.93 -17.83
C PRO A 116 5.81 -8.54 -16.35
N TYR A 117 6.75 -7.74 -15.85
CA TYR A 117 6.73 -7.22 -14.48
C TYR A 117 5.74 -6.07 -14.29
N PHE A 118 5.25 -5.46 -15.36
CA PHE A 118 4.30 -4.35 -15.36
C PHE A 118 2.88 -4.89 -15.43
N VAL A 119 2.37 -5.35 -14.29
CA VAL A 119 1.04 -5.98 -14.22
C VAL A 119 -0.04 -4.94 -14.53
N ASN A 120 -0.87 -5.19 -15.54
CA ASN A 120 -2.02 -4.34 -15.81
C ASN A 120 -3.12 -4.61 -14.78
N VAL A 121 -3.58 -3.55 -14.12
CA VAL A 121 -4.58 -3.65 -13.06
C VAL A 121 -5.83 -2.87 -13.39
N VAL A 122 -6.97 -3.35 -12.89
CA VAL A 122 -8.26 -2.68 -12.97
C VAL A 122 -8.83 -2.59 -11.56
N SER A 123 -9.18 -1.37 -11.16
CA SER A 123 -9.84 -1.08 -9.89
C SER A 123 -11.35 -1.36 -9.98
N ARG A 124 -12.07 -1.44 -8.87
CA ARG A 124 -13.53 -1.76 -8.89
C ARG A 124 -14.37 -0.69 -9.57
N THR A 125 -13.93 0.57 -9.48
CA THR A 125 -14.53 1.73 -10.13
C THR A 125 -14.11 1.85 -11.61
N GLY A 126 -13.23 0.97 -12.08
CA GLY A 126 -12.83 0.87 -13.49
C GLY A 126 -11.58 1.66 -13.86
N LEU A 127 -10.86 2.25 -12.89
CA LEU A 127 -9.55 2.87 -13.15
C LEU A 127 -8.55 1.80 -13.57
N ARG A 128 -7.69 2.14 -14.52
CA ARG A 128 -6.67 1.23 -15.05
C ARG A 128 -5.31 1.67 -14.55
N GLY A 129 -4.57 0.76 -13.93
CA GLY A 129 -3.22 1.03 -13.47
C GLY A 129 -2.20 0.08 -14.09
N VAL A 130 -0.93 0.39 -13.88
CA VAL A 130 0.20 -0.49 -14.19
C VAL A 130 1.03 -0.62 -12.93
N PHE A 131 1.12 -1.83 -12.37
CA PHE A 131 1.75 -2.06 -11.08
C PHE A 131 3.02 -2.89 -11.29
N PRO A 132 4.21 -2.26 -11.27
CA PRO A 132 5.47 -2.99 -11.40
C PRO A 132 5.76 -3.88 -10.19
N CYS A 133 6.47 -4.98 -10.42
CA CYS A 133 7.06 -5.83 -9.38
C CYS A 133 6.04 -6.27 -8.32
N THR A 134 4.90 -6.74 -8.81
CA THR A 134 3.70 -7.00 -8.01
C THR A 134 3.66 -8.43 -7.47
N ASP A 135 3.32 -8.56 -6.20
CA ASP A 135 2.81 -9.80 -5.61
C ASP A 135 1.27 -9.86 -5.73
N THR A 136 0.71 -11.08 -5.72
CA THR A 136 -0.72 -11.27 -5.58
C THR A 136 -1.15 -11.24 -4.12
N VAL A 137 -2.37 -10.76 -3.89
CA VAL A 137 -2.98 -10.58 -2.57
C VAL A 137 -4.20 -11.48 -2.45
N SER A 138 -4.40 -12.09 -1.29
CA SER A 138 -5.54 -12.95 -0.98
C SER A 138 -6.31 -12.46 0.24
N GLY A 139 -7.60 -12.83 0.30
CA GLY A 139 -8.50 -12.48 1.40
C GLY A 139 -9.18 -11.12 1.24
N GLY A 140 -10.08 -10.80 2.18
CA GLY A 140 -10.89 -9.58 2.15
C GLY A 140 -11.68 -9.38 0.86
N GLU A 141 -11.95 -8.11 0.54
CA GLU A 141 -12.59 -7.65 -0.67
C GLU A 141 -11.53 -7.15 -1.67
N ALA A 142 -11.52 -7.71 -2.89
CA ALA A 142 -10.60 -7.28 -3.93
C ALA A 142 -10.96 -5.87 -4.42
N ILE A 143 -9.98 -4.95 -4.39
CA ILE A 143 -10.12 -3.56 -4.88
C ILE A 143 -9.31 -3.30 -6.15
N LEU A 144 -8.29 -4.11 -6.42
CA LEU A 144 -7.46 -4.07 -7.61
C LEU A 144 -7.26 -5.50 -8.12
N THR A 145 -7.62 -5.73 -9.37
CA THR A 145 -7.58 -7.05 -10.00
C THR A 145 -6.78 -7.01 -11.29
N SER A 146 -6.16 -8.12 -11.66
CA SER A 146 -5.42 -8.29 -12.90
C SER A 146 -5.66 -9.68 -13.46
N LYS A 147 -5.08 -9.99 -14.61
CA LYS A 147 -5.12 -11.35 -15.18
C LYS A 147 -4.35 -12.38 -14.35
N VAL A 148 -3.39 -11.92 -13.53
CA VAL A 148 -2.55 -12.79 -12.70
C VAL A 148 -3.12 -12.99 -11.29
N GLY A 149 -4.14 -12.24 -10.90
CA GLY A 149 -4.84 -12.39 -9.63
C GLY A 149 -5.32 -11.07 -9.04
N ASN A 150 -5.71 -11.08 -7.77
CA ASN A 150 -5.92 -9.84 -7.04
C ASN A 150 -4.55 -9.27 -6.66
N VAL A 151 -4.40 -7.96 -6.78
CA VAL A 151 -3.13 -7.25 -6.48
C VAL A 151 -3.33 -6.15 -5.45
N GLY A 152 -4.59 -5.94 -5.04
CA GLY A 152 -4.95 -5.11 -3.90
C GLY A 152 -6.26 -5.59 -3.32
N CYS A 153 -6.27 -5.83 -2.01
CA CYS A 153 -7.47 -6.19 -1.25
C CYS A 153 -7.64 -5.24 -0.08
N GLN A 154 -8.87 -5.13 0.42
CA GLN A 154 -9.18 -4.39 1.64
C GLN A 154 -10.07 -5.19 2.58
N ILE A 155 -10.07 -4.81 3.84
CA ILE A 155 -11.08 -5.24 4.81
C ILE A 155 -11.54 -4.04 5.65
N LYS A 156 -12.85 -3.91 5.85
CA LYS A 156 -13.43 -2.91 6.75
C LYS A 156 -13.45 -3.48 8.18
N LEU A 157 -12.91 -2.73 9.14
CA LEU A 157 -12.87 -3.12 10.56
C LEU A 157 -13.33 -1.92 11.40
N GLY A 158 -14.41 -2.09 12.15
CA GLY A 158 -15.02 -0.98 12.87
C GLY A 158 -15.40 0.15 11.92
N MET A 159 -14.88 1.35 12.15
CA MET A 159 -15.15 2.53 11.32
C MET A 159 -14.11 2.75 10.21
N GLY A 160 -12.99 2.01 10.21
CA GLY A 160 -11.88 2.20 9.27
C GLY A 160 -11.70 1.00 8.34
N LYS A 161 -10.56 0.98 7.65
CA LYS A 161 -10.20 -0.10 6.74
C LYS A 161 -8.70 -0.36 6.72
N LEU A 162 -8.33 -1.62 6.53
CA LEU A 162 -6.99 -2.04 6.20
C LEU A 162 -6.94 -2.39 4.72
N VAL A 163 -5.92 -1.89 4.03
CA VAL A 163 -5.65 -2.11 2.61
C VAL A 163 -4.30 -2.79 2.47
N LEU A 164 -4.25 -3.85 1.67
CA LEU A 164 -3.03 -4.58 1.34
C LEU A 164 -2.81 -4.54 -0.17
N LEU A 165 -1.67 -3.99 -0.58
CA LEU A 165 -1.25 -3.84 -1.97
C LEU A 165 -0.04 -4.74 -2.24
N GLY A 166 -0.03 -5.37 -3.42
CA GLY A 166 1.05 -6.23 -3.88
C GLY A 166 2.30 -5.50 -4.36
N SER A 167 2.23 -4.18 -4.53
CA SER A 167 3.35 -3.34 -5.01
C SER A 167 3.44 -2.05 -4.22
N CYS A 168 4.67 -1.68 -3.85
CA CYS A 168 5.08 -0.42 -3.21
C CYS A 168 5.62 0.60 -4.21
N VAL A 169 5.75 0.24 -5.49
CA VAL A 169 6.39 1.07 -6.53
C VAL A 169 5.41 1.58 -7.57
N PHE A 170 4.15 1.13 -7.59
CA PHE A 170 3.15 1.65 -8.55
C PHE A 170 2.91 3.17 -8.43
N TRP A 171 3.19 3.75 -7.26
CA TRP A 171 3.10 5.18 -6.97
C TRP A 171 4.46 5.89 -6.92
N ASP A 172 5.55 5.22 -7.32
CA ASP A 172 6.86 5.87 -7.43
C ASP A 172 6.93 6.83 -8.63
N SER A 173 7.96 7.66 -8.71
CA SER A 173 8.15 8.70 -9.73
C SER A 173 8.22 8.13 -11.15
N PHE A 174 8.60 6.86 -11.30
CA PHE A 174 8.59 6.16 -12.58
C PHE A 174 7.16 5.74 -12.94
N SER A 175 6.42 5.14 -12.03
CA SER A 175 5.14 4.48 -12.30
C SER A 175 3.95 5.42 -12.20
N LEU A 176 4.07 6.54 -11.48
CA LEU A 176 2.94 7.43 -11.18
C LEU A 176 2.23 7.98 -12.42
N HIS A 177 2.96 8.14 -13.53
CA HIS A 177 2.43 8.64 -14.79
C HIS A 177 1.87 7.55 -15.71
N LEU A 178 1.97 6.28 -15.32
CA LEU A 178 1.45 5.16 -16.10
C LEU A 178 -0.06 5.02 -15.85
N ALA A 179 -0.83 5.05 -16.93
CA ALA A 179 -2.30 4.93 -16.90
C ALA A 179 -2.94 5.86 -15.84
N ASP A 180 -3.79 5.34 -14.96
CA ASP A 180 -4.48 6.08 -13.89
C ASP A 180 -3.75 5.99 -12.53
N ASN A 181 -2.47 5.59 -12.48
CA ASN A 181 -1.75 5.35 -11.22
C ASN A 181 -1.78 6.56 -10.27
N ALA A 182 -1.62 7.79 -10.76
CA ALA A 182 -1.75 9.00 -9.94
C ALA A 182 -3.13 9.11 -9.27
N THR A 183 -4.21 8.85 -10.02
CA THR A 183 -5.58 8.88 -9.50
C THR A 183 -5.80 7.76 -8.48
N ILE A 184 -5.31 6.55 -8.77
CA ILE A 184 -5.40 5.39 -7.87
C ILE A 184 -4.66 5.68 -6.56
N ALA A 185 -3.42 6.19 -6.62
CA ALA A 185 -2.61 6.54 -5.46
C ALA A 185 -3.29 7.61 -4.59
N THR A 186 -3.73 8.72 -5.20
CA THR A 186 -4.42 9.79 -4.46
C THR A 186 -5.69 9.29 -3.78
N LYS A 187 -6.51 8.48 -4.47
CA LYS A 187 -7.75 7.93 -3.89
C LYS A 187 -7.48 6.92 -2.77
N LEU A 188 -6.50 6.03 -2.93
CA LEU A 188 -6.09 5.10 -1.89
C LEU A 188 -5.65 5.85 -0.63
N LEU A 189 -4.78 6.84 -0.79
CA LEU A 189 -4.24 7.65 0.30
C LEU A 189 -5.30 8.56 0.96
N ALA A 190 -6.31 8.97 0.20
CA ALA A 190 -7.49 9.66 0.70
C ALA A 190 -8.50 8.73 1.42
N GLY A 191 -8.29 7.42 1.37
CA GLY A 191 -9.24 6.45 1.92
C GLY A 191 -10.51 6.27 1.09
N GLU A 192 -10.53 6.74 -0.15
CA GLU A 192 -11.68 6.64 -1.05
C GLU A 192 -11.85 5.21 -1.61
N GLU A 193 -12.99 4.99 -2.26
CA GLU A 193 -13.20 3.77 -3.05
C GLU A 193 -12.49 3.88 -4.40
N ILE A 194 -11.85 2.78 -4.79
CA ILE A 194 -11.24 2.57 -6.10
C ILE A 194 -11.76 1.30 -6.74
#